data_AF-A0A7K0XLF8-F1
#
_entry.id   AF-A0A7K0XLF8-F1
#
_cell.length_a   1.000
_cell.length_b   1.000
_cell.length_c   1.000
_cell.angle_alpha   90.00
_cell.angle_beta   90.00
_cell.angle_gamma   90.00
#
_symmetry.space_group_name_H-M   'P 1'
#
loop_
_entity.id
_entity.type
_entity.pdbx_description
1 polymer ?
#
loop_
_entity_poly.entity_id
_entity_poly.type
_entity_poly.pdbx_seq_one_letter_code
_entity_poly.pdbx_strand_id
1 'polypeptide(L)'
;AAVAALAAKTPYSITYAESNYAKTNGLAIANVKNASGNWQAPTSSGVSAFLGAAKISDKGIVTYDYKTTDAGAYIFGSISYALVDTKQKDAETAKAVKDLLSYLLDPKCPNAKPELEFTTITGKFRDVNLALIAKISA
;
A
#
# COMPACT_ATOMS: atom_id res chain seq x y z
N ALA A 1 6.14 -7.39 -12.28
CA ALA A 1 7.31 -7.43 -13.19
C ALA A 1 6.94 -7.65 -14.67
N ALA A 2 6.26 -8.75 -15.05
CA ALA A 2 6.05 -9.11 -16.46
C ALA A 2 5.32 -8.07 -17.32
N VAL A 3 4.29 -7.41 -16.78
CA VAL A 3 3.50 -6.43 -17.53
C VAL A 3 4.31 -5.16 -17.86
N ALA A 4 5.09 -4.64 -16.90
CA ALA A 4 5.99 -3.50 -17.12
C ALA A 4 7.08 -3.83 -18.14
N ALA A 5 7.68 -5.02 -18.06
CA ALA A 5 8.68 -5.48 -19.00
C ALA A 5 8.13 -5.62 -20.43
N LEU A 6 6.88 -6.07 -20.58
CA LEU A 6 6.22 -6.13 -21.89
C LEU A 6 5.96 -4.72 -22.44
N ALA A 7 5.40 -3.82 -21.62
CA ALA A 7 5.15 -2.44 -22.04
C ALA A 7 6.43 -1.72 -22.48
N ALA A 8 7.56 -1.95 -21.80
CA ALA A 8 8.85 -1.39 -22.18
C ALA A 8 9.36 -1.86 -23.54
N LYS A 9 8.94 -3.05 -24.00
CA LYS A 9 9.32 -3.63 -25.30
C LYS A 9 8.34 -3.31 -26.43
N THR A 10 7.19 -2.72 -26.11
CA THR A 10 6.12 -2.44 -27.09
C THR A 10 5.87 -0.94 -27.14
N PRO A 11 6.47 -0.22 -28.11
CA PRO A 11 6.33 1.23 -28.25
C PRO A 11 4.86 1.67 -28.21
N TYR A 12 4.62 2.84 -27.61
CA TYR A 12 3.29 3.45 -27.44
C TYR A 12 2.31 2.69 -26.53
N SER A 13 2.77 1.65 -25.81
CA SER A 13 1.95 0.97 -24.82
C SER A 13 1.78 1.78 -23.54
N ILE A 14 0.62 1.65 -22.91
CA ILE A 14 0.32 2.17 -21.58
C ILE A 14 -0.04 0.99 -20.69
N THR A 15 0.41 1.02 -19.43
CA THR A 15 0.10 -0.02 -18.45
C THR A 15 -0.07 0.54 -17.04
N TYR A 16 -0.55 -0.29 -16.13
CA TYR A 16 -0.56 -0.05 -14.69
C TYR A 16 0.42 -1.01 -14.02
N ALA A 17 1.31 -0.46 -13.19
CA ALA A 17 2.31 -1.24 -12.47
C ALA A 17 2.74 -0.51 -11.19
N GLU A 18 3.30 -1.27 -10.25
CA GLU A 18 4.07 -0.70 -9.13
C GLU A 18 5.16 0.24 -9.65
N SER A 19 5.34 1.39 -8.97
CA SER A 19 6.32 2.42 -9.35
C SER A 19 7.74 1.88 -9.51
N ASN A 20 8.16 1.02 -8.58
CA ASN A 20 9.43 0.28 -8.63
C ASN A 20 9.57 -0.49 -9.96
N TYR A 21 8.55 -1.24 -10.37
CA TYR A 21 8.65 -2.06 -11.60
C TYR A 21 8.71 -1.17 -12.85
N ALA A 22 8.02 -0.04 -12.86
CA ALA A 22 8.13 0.92 -13.96
C ALA A 22 9.56 1.49 -14.04
N LYS A 23 10.12 1.97 -12.91
CA LYS A 23 11.48 2.52 -12.84
C LYS A 23 12.54 1.49 -13.26
N THR A 24 12.44 0.27 -12.74
CA THR A 24 13.38 -0.82 -13.06
C THR A 24 13.37 -1.18 -14.56
N ASN A 25 12.24 -0.98 -15.26
CA ASN A 25 12.13 -1.22 -16.69
C ASN A 25 12.34 0.05 -17.55
N GLY A 26 12.79 1.16 -16.96
CA GLY A 26 13.02 2.41 -17.69
C GLY A 26 11.76 3.08 -18.25
N LEU A 27 10.59 2.74 -17.71
CA LEU A 27 9.32 3.35 -18.12
C LEU A 27 9.12 4.70 -17.43
N ALA A 28 8.58 5.66 -18.17
CA ALA A 28 8.05 6.89 -17.58
C ALA A 28 6.81 6.57 -16.72
N ILE A 29 6.63 7.34 -15.65
CA ILE A 29 5.50 7.23 -14.73
C ILE A 29 4.63 8.47 -14.88
N ALA A 30 3.34 8.27 -15.11
CA ALA A 30 2.40 9.37 -15.28
C ALA A 30 2.04 10.01 -13.93
N ASN A 31 1.87 11.34 -13.93
CA ASN A 31 1.13 12.01 -12.88
C ASN A 31 -0.37 11.83 -13.11
N VAL A 32 -1.14 11.69 -12.04
CA VAL A 32 -2.60 11.51 -12.09
C VAL A 32 -3.29 12.74 -11.53
N LYS A 33 -4.29 13.27 -12.24
CA LYS A 33 -5.09 14.41 -11.80
C LYS A 33 -6.09 13.98 -10.73
N ASN A 34 -6.05 14.62 -9.56
CA ASN A 34 -7.03 14.39 -8.49
C ASN A 34 -8.25 15.35 -8.58
N ALA A 35 -9.24 15.15 -7.71
CA ALA A 35 -10.48 15.94 -7.74
C ALA A 35 -10.28 17.43 -7.38
N SER A 36 -9.16 17.79 -6.74
CA SER A 36 -8.74 19.17 -6.51
C SER A 36 -8.15 19.84 -7.75
N GLY A 37 -7.98 19.10 -8.84
CA GLY A 37 -7.41 19.59 -10.09
C GLY A 37 -5.88 19.48 -10.20
N ASN A 38 -5.21 18.95 -9.18
CA ASN A 38 -3.75 18.85 -9.14
C ASN A 38 -3.26 17.54 -9.75
N TRP A 39 -2.15 17.61 -10.48
CA TRP A 39 -1.45 16.44 -11.00
C TRP A 39 -0.45 15.94 -9.95
N GLN A 40 -0.68 14.75 -9.42
CA GLN A 40 0.16 14.15 -8.39
C GLN A 40 0.98 12.98 -8.93
N ALA A 41 2.21 12.84 -8.45
CA ALA A 41 3.07 11.69 -8.70
C ALA A 41 2.81 10.58 -7.65
N PRO A 42 3.09 9.29 -7.96
CA PRO A 42 2.96 8.18 -7.01
C PRO A 42 4.08 8.20 -5.97
N THR A 43 4.04 9.19 -5.09
CA THR A 43 4.98 9.35 -3.98
C THR A 43 4.39 8.78 -2.69
N SER A 44 5.27 8.43 -1.75
CA SER A 44 4.89 7.99 -0.40
C SER A 44 3.93 8.98 0.28
N SER A 45 4.18 10.29 0.14
CA SER A 45 3.30 11.34 0.68
C SER A 45 1.97 11.42 -0.05
N GLY A 46 1.95 11.34 -1.38
CA GLY A 46 0.72 11.41 -2.16
C GLY A 46 -0.22 10.23 -1.92
N VAL A 47 0.34 9.02 -1.79
CA VAL A 47 -0.42 7.82 -1.41
C VAL A 47 -0.90 7.91 0.04
N SER A 48 -0.08 8.42 0.96
CA SER A 48 -0.49 8.66 2.35
C SER A 48 -1.62 9.67 2.47
N ALA A 49 -1.60 10.76 1.69
CA ALA A 49 -2.68 11.74 1.62
C ALA A 49 -3.99 11.10 1.11
N PHE A 50 -3.89 10.24 0.08
CA PHE A 50 -5.06 9.51 -0.42
C PHE A 50 -5.63 8.53 0.62
N LEU A 51 -4.77 7.79 1.32
CA LEU A 51 -5.19 6.92 2.43
C LEU A 51 -5.77 7.69 3.61
N GLY A 52 -5.27 8.90 3.89
CA GLY A 52 -5.79 9.77 4.94
C GLY A 52 -7.25 10.17 4.73
N ALA A 53 -7.71 10.24 3.49
CA ALA A 53 -9.11 10.46 3.13
C ALA A 53 -9.96 9.19 3.12
N ALA A 54 -9.33 8.01 3.09
CA ALA A 54 -10.03 6.74 3.03
C ALA A 54 -10.60 6.31 4.40
N LYS A 55 -11.53 5.35 4.36
CA LYS A 55 -12.09 4.71 5.55
C LYS A 55 -11.57 3.28 5.66
N ILE A 56 -11.42 2.79 6.88
CA ILE A 56 -11.09 1.39 7.17
C ILE A 56 -12.16 0.82 8.10
N SER A 57 -12.67 -0.36 7.77
CA SER A 57 -13.61 -1.10 8.61
C SER A 57 -12.90 -1.80 9.77
N ASP A 58 -13.67 -2.29 10.75
CA ASP A 58 -13.17 -3.13 11.84
C ASP A 58 -12.59 -4.49 11.39
N LYS A 59 -12.89 -4.90 10.15
CA LYS A 59 -12.31 -6.07 9.46
C LYS A 59 -11.07 -5.72 8.62
N GLY A 60 -10.61 -4.47 8.67
CA GLY A 60 -9.43 -4.01 7.95
C GLY A 60 -9.68 -3.67 6.47
N ILE A 61 -10.94 -3.73 5.99
CA ILE A 61 -11.27 -3.47 4.59
C ILE A 61 -11.26 -1.96 4.36
N VAL A 62 -10.45 -1.51 3.39
CA VAL A 62 -10.31 -0.10 3.02
C VAL A 62 -11.35 0.28 1.97
N THR A 63 -12.06 1.38 2.22
CA THR A 63 -12.92 2.07 1.25
C THR A 63 -12.25 3.40 0.89
N TYR A 64 -11.76 3.49 -0.34
CA TYR A 64 -11.11 4.69 -0.85
C TYR A 64 -12.11 5.79 -1.16
N ASP A 65 -11.72 7.04 -0.88
CA ASP A 65 -12.44 8.23 -1.32
C ASP A 65 -11.79 8.84 -2.56
N TYR A 66 -12.15 8.34 -3.74
CA TYR A 66 -11.68 8.87 -5.02
C TYR A 66 -12.16 10.30 -5.32
N LYS A 67 -13.09 10.85 -4.52
CA LYS A 67 -13.56 12.24 -4.61
C LYS A 67 -12.84 13.16 -3.63
N THR A 68 -11.84 12.67 -2.89
CA THR A 68 -11.06 13.48 -1.95
C THR A 68 -10.55 14.76 -2.62
N THR A 69 -10.69 15.87 -1.89
CA THR A 69 -10.20 17.19 -2.30
C THR A 69 -8.85 17.53 -1.67
N ASP A 70 -8.17 16.54 -1.07
CA ASP A 70 -6.78 16.70 -0.66
C ASP A 70 -5.90 16.97 -1.89
N ALA A 71 -5.34 18.18 -1.93
CA ALA A 71 -4.51 18.68 -3.00
C ALA A 71 -3.31 17.78 -3.31
N GLY A 72 -2.77 17.06 -2.31
CA GLY A 72 -1.62 16.17 -2.41
C GLY A 72 -1.97 14.72 -2.75
N ALA A 73 -3.25 14.33 -2.77
CA ALA A 73 -3.65 12.94 -2.95
C ALA A 73 -3.30 12.39 -4.34
N TYR A 74 -2.52 11.31 -4.37
CA TYR A 74 -2.34 10.46 -5.54
C TYR A 74 -3.40 9.36 -5.54
N ILE A 75 -4.47 9.57 -6.31
CA ILE A 75 -5.70 8.74 -6.29
C ILE A 75 -5.56 7.35 -6.91
N PHE A 76 -4.37 6.96 -7.36
CA PHE A 76 -4.08 5.62 -7.88
C PHE A 76 -3.16 4.82 -6.94
N GLY A 77 -3.12 5.19 -5.65
CA GLY A 77 -2.49 4.41 -4.60
C GLY A 77 -3.34 3.18 -4.21
N SER A 78 -2.68 2.12 -3.78
CA SER A 78 -3.32 0.87 -3.32
C SER A 78 -2.73 0.41 -1.97
N ILE A 79 -3.38 -0.57 -1.35
CA ILE A 79 -2.93 -1.21 -0.12
C ILE A 79 -2.80 -2.72 -0.36
N SER A 80 -1.75 -3.31 0.17
CA SER A 80 -1.59 -4.77 0.21
C SER A 80 -2.27 -5.33 1.46
N TYR A 81 -2.96 -6.45 1.32
CA TYR A 81 -3.65 -7.13 2.41
C TYR A 81 -2.92 -8.41 2.81
N ALA A 82 -2.79 -8.64 4.13
CA ALA A 82 -2.52 -9.94 4.67
C ALA A 82 -3.85 -10.62 5.04
N LEU A 83 -4.16 -11.75 4.39
CA LEU A 83 -5.30 -12.59 4.74
C LEU A 83 -4.82 -13.68 5.70
N VAL A 84 -5.35 -13.69 6.91
CA VAL A 84 -4.83 -14.48 8.01
C VAL A 84 -5.99 -15.11 8.79
N ASP A 85 -5.89 -16.41 9.06
CA ASP A 85 -6.81 -17.09 9.98
C ASP A 85 -6.58 -16.57 11.40
N THR A 86 -7.63 -16.23 12.13
CA THR A 86 -7.48 -15.86 13.54
C THR A 86 -7.05 -17.04 14.40
N LYS A 87 -7.27 -18.28 13.96
CA LYS A 87 -6.83 -19.48 14.65
C LYS A 87 -5.69 -20.15 13.90
N GLN A 88 -4.54 -20.24 14.56
CA GLN A 88 -3.33 -20.86 14.04
C GLN A 88 -3.19 -22.28 14.58
N LYS A 89 -2.32 -23.10 13.97
CA LYS A 89 -2.15 -24.51 14.36
C LYS A 89 -1.62 -24.70 15.79
N ASP A 90 -0.80 -23.76 16.28
CA ASP A 90 -0.14 -23.80 17.58
C ASP A 90 0.28 -22.39 18.02
N ALA A 91 0.69 -22.26 19.28
CA ALA A 91 1.06 -20.98 19.88
C ALA A 91 2.34 -20.38 19.27
N GLU A 92 3.27 -21.22 18.81
CA GLU A 92 4.49 -20.78 18.15
C GLU A 92 4.19 -20.10 16.81
N THR A 93 3.31 -20.71 16.01
CA THR A 93 2.84 -20.15 14.74
C THR A 93 2.04 -18.88 14.96
N ALA A 94 1.13 -18.87 15.95
CA ALA A 94 0.39 -17.67 16.33
C ALA A 94 1.34 -16.50 16.66
N LYS A 95 2.41 -16.77 17.41
CA LYS A 95 3.42 -15.77 17.73
C LYS A 95 4.16 -15.30 16.47
N ALA A 96 4.66 -16.22 15.64
CA ALA A 96 5.40 -15.89 14.43
C ALA A 96 4.57 -15.02 13.45
N VAL A 97 3.29 -15.34 13.28
CA VAL A 97 2.37 -14.56 12.44
C VAL A 97 2.17 -13.15 13.04
N LYS A 98 1.94 -13.04 14.36
CA LYS A 98 1.81 -11.73 15.02
C LYS A 98 3.07 -10.88 14.86
N ASP A 99 4.24 -11.48 15.04
CA ASP A 99 5.52 -10.77 14.95
C ASP A 99 5.76 -10.25 13.52
N LEU A 100 5.52 -11.09 12.49
CA LEU A 100 5.64 -10.69 11.10
C LEU A 100 4.69 -9.52 10.76
N LEU A 101 3.40 -9.65 11.08
CA LEU A 101 2.41 -8.61 10.77
C LEU A 101 2.72 -7.32 11.52
N SER A 102 3.19 -7.41 12.77
CA SER A 102 3.58 -6.23 13.55
C SER A 102 4.83 -5.56 12.94
N TYR A 103 5.79 -6.33 12.44
CA TYR A 103 6.96 -5.81 11.75
C TYR A 103 6.60 -5.08 10.45
N LEU A 104 5.65 -5.60 9.66
CA LEU A 104 5.17 -4.93 8.45
C LEU A 104 4.54 -3.54 8.72
N LEU A 105 4.06 -3.30 9.94
CA LEU A 105 3.53 -2.00 10.40
C LEU A 105 4.58 -1.10 11.08
N ASP A 106 5.79 -1.61 11.30
CA ASP A 106 6.90 -0.84 11.86
C ASP A 106 7.61 -0.08 10.72
N PRO A 107 7.92 1.22 10.88
CA PRO A 107 8.67 1.99 9.88
C PRO A 107 9.99 1.34 9.45
N LYS A 108 10.60 0.49 10.28
CA LYS A 108 11.80 -0.29 9.92
C LYS A 108 11.59 -1.15 8.68
N CYS A 109 10.39 -1.69 8.46
CA CYS A 109 10.13 -2.56 7.31
C CYS A 109 10.24 -1.82 5.97
N PRO A 110 9.46 -0.77 5.67
CA PRO A 110 9.60 -0.04 4.41
C PRO A 110 10.97 0.66 4.31
N ASN A 111 11.57 1.06 5.44
CA ASN A 111 12.90 1.69 5.44
C ASN A 111 14.06 0.70 5.22
N ALA A 112 13.84 -0.61 5.36
CA ALA A 112 14.87 -1.61 5.05
C ALA A 112 15.16 -1.72 3.54
N LYS A 113 14.17 -1.36 2.72
CA LYS A 113 14.20 -1.43 1.26
C LYS A 113 13.46 -0.25 0.61
N PRO A 114 13.93 1.00 0.79
CA PRO A 114 13.24 2.20 0.31
C PRO A 114 13.04 2.20 -1.21
N GLU A 115 13.87 1.47 -1.96
CA GLU A 115 13.75 1.27 -3.41
C GLU A 115 12.47 0.54 -3.84
N LEU A 116 11.81 -0.16 -2.92
CA LEU A 116 10.52 -0.81 -3.18
C LEU A 116 9.34 0.17 -3.09
N GLU A 117 9.55 1.36 -2.53
CA GLU A 117 8.61 2.48 -2.48
C GLU A 117 7.30 2.22 -1.69
N PHE A 118 7.31 1.24 -0.79
CA PHE A 118 6.22 1.07 0.17
C PHE A 118 6.16 2.22 1.18
N THR A 119 4.95 2.61 1.56
CA THR A 119 4.74 3.60 2.62
C THR A 119 4.42 2.93 3.96
N THR A 120 4.80 3.60 5.05
CA THR A 120 4.43 3.14 6.40
C THR A 120 2.94 3.40 6.63
N ILE A 121 2.21 2.38 7.07
CA ILE A 121 0.83 2.54 7.54
C ILE A 121 0.83 3.22 8.92
N THR A 122 0.15 4.36 9.05
CA THR A 122 0.11 5.17 10.27
C THR A 122 -1.32 5.48 10.73
N GLY A 123 -1.46 6.12 11.89
CA GLY A 123 -2.73 6.58 12.44
C GLY A 123 -3.79 5.47 12.58
N LYS A 124 -5.06 5.82 12.32
CA LYS A 124 -6.20 4.92 12.48
C LYS A 124 -6.05 3.59 11.73
N PHE A 125 -5.43 3.59 10.55
CA PHE A 125 -5.21 2.37 9.79
C PHE A 125 -4.26 1.43 10.54
N ARG A 126 -3.18 1.97 11.11
CA ARG A 126 -2.26 1.20 11.95
C ARG A 126 -2.97 0.63 13.18
N ASP A 127 -3.79 1.44 13.84
CA ASP A 127 -4.48 1.02 15.07
C ASP A 127 -5.46 -0.13 14.81
N VAL A 128 -6.24 -0.06 13.72
CA VAL A 128 -7.13 -1.15 13.31
C VAL A 128 -6.35 -2.42 13.00
N ASN A 129 -5.23 -2.32 12.29
CA ASN A 129 -4.41 -3.50 11.98
C ASN A 129 -3.83 -4.14 13.27
N LEU A 130 -3.36 -3.34 14.23
CA LEU A 130 -2.91 -3.88 15.53
C LEU A 130 -4.04 -4.57 16.29
N ALA A 131 -5.26 -4.01 16.27
CA ALA A 131 -6.42 -4.65 16.88
C ALA A 131 -6.80 -5.97 16.19
N LEU A 132 -6.63 -6.08 14.87
CA LEU A 132 -6.83 -7.33 14.13
C LEU A 132 -5.75 -8.37 14.45
N ILE A 133 -4.48 -7.97 14.50
CA ILE A 133 -3.35 -8.84 14.86
C ILE A 133 -3.54 -9.42 16.27
N ALA A 134 -4.07 -8.62 17.20
CA ALA A 134 -4.32 -9.06 18.57
C ALA A 134 -5.33 -10.23 18.65
N LYS A 135 -6.23 -10.38 17.66
CA LYS A 135 -7.23 -11.46 17.60
C LYS A 135 -6.64 -12.82 17.21
N ILE A 136 -5.39 -12.87 16.75
CA ILE A 136 -4.74 -14.13 16.36
C ILE A 136 -4.46 -14.98 17.61
N SER A 137 -4.80 -16.26 17.58
CA SER A 137 -4.60 -17.23 18.66
C SER A 137 -4.13 -18.58 18.10
N ALA A 138 -3.74 -19.49 19.00
CA ALA A 138 -3.71 -20.93 18.71
C ALA A 138 -5.14 -21.52 18.72
#